data_AF-A0A8X7XKL0-F1
#
_entry.id   AF-A0A8X7XKL0-F1
#
_cell.length_a   1.000
_cell.length_b   1.000
_cell.length_c   1.000
_cell.angle_alpha   90.00
_cell.angle_beta   90.00
_cell.angle_gamma   90.00
#
_symmetry.space_group_name_H-M   'P 1'
#
loop_
_entity.id
_entity.type
_entity.pdbx_description
1 polymer ?
#
loop_
_entity_poly.entity_id
_entity_poly.type
_entity_poly.pdbx_seq_one_letter_code
_entity_poly.pdbx_strand_id
1 'polypeptide(L)'
;MGSPIPPPGRLVAASLAVGDSPTTRRAPWEMESSTAWLGPGVAARGSCLLPTARLDELSAPPGGAIGTRWLLTWNASGWAIKGPSHHHSASQSWEEEGDEACLGGVVENCKAVFWDCVGPVGHGEGVCPRLKKIKPNVQINPNNELSYTMWRDIPVPFFMSIYFFDVLNPEEILKGEKPMVQQRGPYVYREFRQKTNITFHSNNTVSYQEYRKYHFFRNMSVGNESDEVTLPNMLALGAAVMMEDQPNWMKMIMSITFNQLNVKPFLTLRVGDLLWGYDDPLVDFLSKWFPGMIPFSGKFGLFADFNNSNTGLFTVHTGADDIRKVHMVDSWNGLKKVSYWNSDQCNMINGTAGQMWPPFMTPESTLPFYSPDACRSMELVYEKPGVVSRIPVYRFVAPKTLFANGTVYPPNEGFCPCRESGIQNVSTCRYSSPTFISSPHFYNADPVLLQTVDGLSPNEEEHGLFIDIHPMTGIPMNCSIRLQLSLYIKKVSGISLTAKIAPVVLPMIWFAESGYIDGPVLTTFYNNLVLIPFILQTLQYMLPVVGILLLVLSLILGLYDKKFIKVYNNPEDEDTAPTERTALLH
;
A
#
# COMPACT_ATOMS: atom_id res chain seq x y z
N MET A 1 46.47 3.97 -1.66
CA MET A 1 46.33 2.60 -2.19
C MET A 1 45.38 1.85 -1.28
N GLY A 2 44.39 1.17 -1.85
CA GLY A 2 43.43 0.33 -1.14
C GLY A 2 42.74 -0.56 -2.16
N SER A 3 42.64 -1.86 -1.89
CA SER A 3 42.23 -2.85 -2.90
C SER A 3 40.71 -2.88 -3.10
N PRO A 4 40.22 -3.07 -4.34
CA PRO A 4 38.79 -3.24 -4.59
C PRO A 4 38.29 -4.59 -4.09
N ILE A 5 37.04 -4.63 -3.63
CA ILE A 5 36.34 -5.83 -3.17
C ILE A 5 35.74 -6.56 -4.39
N PRO A 6 35.93 -7.89 -4.55
CA PRO A 6 35.40 -8.62 -5.70
C PRO A 6 33.90 -8.96 -5.55
N PRO A 7 33.17 -9.18 -6.67
CA PRO A 7 31.77 -9.60 -6.65
C PRO A 7 31.60 -11.06 -6.16
N PRO A 8 30.46 -11.41 -5.54
CA PRO A 8 30.28 -12.70 -4.89
C PRO A 8 30.01 -13.85 -5.87
N GLY A 9 30.77 -14.94 -5.75
CA GLY A 9 30.59 -16.17 -6.52
C GLY A 9 30.80 -17.45 -5.68
N ARG A 10 29.72 -18.23 -5.54
CA ARG A 10 29.66 -19.67 -5.14
C ARG A 10 30.58 -20.19 -4.00
N LEU A 11 29.96 -20.34 -2.82
CA LEU A 11 30.00 -21.53 -1.94
C LEU A 11 31.25 -22.45 -1.95
N VAL A 12 32.02 -22.40 -0.85
CA VAL A 12 32.62 -23.58 -0.17
C VAL A 12 32.47 -23.38 1.35
N ALA A 13 32.30 -24.46 2.12
CA ALA A 13 32.11 -24.39 3.58
C ALA A 13 33.38 -24.77 4.36
N ALA A 14 33.60 -24.10 5.50
CA ALA A 14 34.56 -24.46 6.54
C ALA A 14 34.03 -24.00 7.92
N SER A 15 34.63 -24.48 9.02
CA SER A 15 34.10 -24.34 10.39
C SER A 15 35.13 -23.76 11.37
N LEU A 16 34.75 -23.65 12.64
CA LEU A 16 35.48 -23.17 13.84
C LEU A 16 35.44 -21.63 14.08
N ALA A 17 35.59 -21.13 15.33
CA ALA A 17 34.95 -21.42 16.63
C ALA A 17 35.59 -20.53 17.74
N VAL A 18 34.86 -20.29 18.85
CA VAL A 18 35.31 -19.61 20.10
C VAL A 18 35.57 -18.09 19.95
N GLY A 19 35.20 -17.22 20.89
CA GLY A 19 34.35 -17.42 22.08
C GLY A 19 34.29 -16.21 23.04
N ASP A 20 33.31 -16.26 23.93
CA ASP A 20 33.18 -15.63 25.26
C ASP A 20 33.26 -14.10 25.51
N SER A 21 32.50 -13.72 26.54
CA SER A 21 32.37 -12.41 27.21
C SER A 21 32.80 -12.63 28.70
N PRO A 22 32.44 -11.83 29.75
CA PRO A 22 31.72 -10.55 29.85
C PRO A 22 32.33 -9.53 30.87
N THR A 23 31.65 -8.38 31.09
CA THR A 23 31.19 -7.84 32.41
C THR A 23 31.28 -6.30 32.62
N THR A 24 30.13 -5.73 33.02
CA THR A 24 29.81 -4.67 34.05
C THR A 24 30.86 -3.61 34.49
N ARG A 25 30.51 -2.39 35.00
CA ARG A 25 29.31 -1.92 35.74
C ARG A 25 29.30 -0.37 35.96
N ARG A 26 28.12 0.17 36.37
CA ARG A 26 27.85 1.40 37.19
C ARG A 26 27.83 2.82 36.55
N ALA A 27 26.76 3.54 36.91
CA ALA A 27 26.65 5.01 37.09
C ALA A 27 26.64 5.30 38.64
N PRO A 28 26.12 6.40 39.27
CA PRO A 28 25.27 7.52 38.80
C PRO A 28 25.71 8.94 39.27
N TRP A 29 24.89 9.97 38.96
CA TRP A 29 24.83 11.29 39.64
C TRP A 29 23.41 11.91 39.51
N GLU A 30 23.14 12.94 40.31
CA GLU A 30 21.84 13.65 40.50
C GLU A 30 22.15 15.18 40.63
N MET A 31 21.24 16.17 40.72
CA MET A 31 19.78 16.27 40.91
C MET A 31 19.18 17.22 39.80
N GLU A 32 18.14 18.09 39.89
CA GLU A 32 17.25 18.57 40.97
C GLU A 32 15.89 19.17 40.47
N SER A 33 15.45 20.32 41.00
CA SER A 33 14.11 20.98 40.92
C SER A 33 14.13 22.29 40.07
N SER A 34 13.11 23.18 39.96
CA SER A 34 11.63 23.10 39.86
C SER A 34 10.97 24.51 39.63
N THR A 35 9.77 24.58 39.01
CA THR A 35 8.73 25.67 39.13
C THR A 35 9.06 27.16 38.74
N ALA A 36 8.12 28.10 38.44
CA ALA A 36 6.71 28.12 37.99
C ALA A 36 6.25 29.58 37.59
N TRP A 37 4.96 29.76 37.19
CA TRP A 37 4.20 31.03 36.93
C TRP A 37 4.49 31.75 35.59
N LEU A 38 3.59 32.52 34.92
CA LEU A 38 2.23 33.08 35.19
C LEU A 38 1.26 32.84 33.99
N GLY A 39 -0.03 33.20 34.14
CA GLY A 39 -1.02 33.43 33.06
C GLY A 39 -1.81 34.75 33.31
N PRO A 40 -3.02 35.00 32.75
CA PRO A 40 -3.79 34.26 31.72
C PRO A 40 -4.31 35.15 30.54
N GLY A 41 -5.02 34.58 29.57
CA GLY A 41 -5.77 35.31 28.51
C GLY A 41 -6.54 34.38 27.57
N VAL A 42 -7.76 34.74 27.11
CA VAL A 42 -8.71 33.80 26.47
C VAL A 42 -9.32 34.34 25.18
N ALA A 43 -9.31 33.54 24.10
CA ALA A 43 -10.28 33.61 22.99
C ALA A 43 -10.35 32.29 22.16
N ALA A 44 -11.45 31.55 22.34
CA ALA A 44 -12.04 30.51 21.47
C ALA A 44 -11.22 29.80 20.36
N ARG A 45 -11.00 28.48 20.55
CA ARG A 45 -11.13 27.45 19.50
C ARG A 45 -11.85 26.22 20.08
N GLY A 46 -12.75 25.60 19.32
CA GLY A 46 -13.41 24.35 19.69
C GLY A 46 -12.57 23.14 19.29
N SER A 47 -12.41 22.17 20.19
CA SER A 47 -11.77 20.87 19.93
C SER A 47 -12.20 19.86 20.99
N CYS A 48 -12.74 18.71 20.59
CA CYS A 48 -13.13 17.65 21.51
C CYS A 48 -11.89 16.86 21.97
N LEU A 49 -11.78 16.63 23.28
CA LEU A 49 -10.70 15.84 23.88
C LEU A 49 -11.20 14.45 24.27
N LEU A 50 -10.44 13.42 23.87
CA LEU A 50 -10.58 12.06 24.39
C LEU A 50 -9.80 11.94 25.71
N PRO A 51 -10.37 11.32 26.77
CA PRO A 51 -9.64 11.07 28.00
C PRO A 51 -8.68 9.88 27.86
N THR A 52 -7.37 10.12 28.00
CA THR A 52 -6.37 9.06 28.13
C THR A 52 -6.16 8.69 29.60
N ALA A 53 -6.31 7.41 29.93
CA ALA A 53 -5.93 6.87 31.24
C ALA A 53 -4.51 6.28 31.16
N ARG A 54 -3.63 6.71 32.06
CA ARG A 54 -2.24 6.22 32.16
C ARG A 54 -2.17 5.11 33.20
N LEU A 55 -1.59 3.97 32.82
CA LEU A 55 -1.20 2.89 33.74
C LEU A 55 0.28 3.02 34.06
N ASP A 56 0.64 2.97 35.35
CA ASP A 56 1.96 2.59 35.83
C ASP A 56 1.88 2.18 37.32
N GLU A 57 2.87 1.39 37.76
CA GLU A 57 3.16 0.94 39.14
C GLU A 57 2.04 0.31 39.99
N LEU A 58 2.02 -1.03 40.04
CA LEU A 58 1.83 -1.76 41.30
C LEU A 58 2.49 -3.15 41.23
N SER A 59 3.21 -3.54 42.29
CA SER A 59 4.06 -4.73 42.33
C SER A 59 3.34 -5.99 42.84
N ALA A 60 3.69 -7.15 42.27
CA ALA A 60 3.33 -8.47 42.81
C ALA A 60 4.32 -8.86 43.93
N PRO A 61 3.89 -9.62 44.97
CA PRO A 61 3.92 -11.09 44.89
C PRO A 61 2.76 -11.76 45.71
N PRO A 62 2.80 -13.07 46.04
CA PRO A 62 2.65 -14.17 45.07
C PRO A 62 1.56 -15.20 45.45
N GLY A 63 0.90 -15.78 44.45
CA GLY A 63 0.15 -17.04 44.57
C GLY A 63 -1.33 -16.92 45.00
N GLY A 64 -2.22 -17.55 44.22
CA GLY A 64 -3.66 -17.59 44.50
C GLY A 64 -4.49 -17.78 43.23
N ALA A 65 -4.78 -19.02 42.84
CA ALA A 65 -5.59 -19.31 41.66
C ALA A 65 -7.09 -19.30 41.99
N ILE A 66 -7.80 -18.23 41.61
CA ILE A 66 -9.27 -18.17 41.63
C ILE A 66 -9.76 -17.57 40.31
N GLY A 67 -10.50 -18.35 39.52
CA GLY A 67 -11.13 -17.88 38.29
C GLY A 67 -12.54 -17.34 38.56
N THR A 68 -12.78 -16.06 38.30
CA THR A 68 -14.12 -15.45 38.37
C THR A 68 -14.93 -15.73 37.10
N ARG A 69 -15.95 -16.58 37.23
CA ARG A 69 -16.80 -17.05 36.13
C ARG A 69 -18.01 -16.13 35.94
N TRP A 70 -18.03 -15.36 34.86
CA TRP A 70 -19.23 -14.62 34.45
C TRP A 70 -20.34 -15.60 34.05
N LEU A 71 -21.54 -15.41 34.61
CA LEU A 71 -22.74 -16.18 34.26
C LEU A 71 -23.67 -15.28 33.45
N LEU A 72 -23.90 -15.66 32.20
CA LEU A 72 -24.95 -15.09 31.36
C LEU A 72 -26.25 -15.87 31.61
N THR A 73 -27.34 -15.15 31.88
CA THR A 73 -28.69 -15.73 32.02
C THR A 73 -29.64 -15.05 31.03
N TRP A 74 -30.48 -15.85 30.38
CA TRP A 74 -31.39 -15.39 29.34
C TRP A 74 -32.81 -15.19 29.88
N ASN A 75 -33.49 -14.12 29.45
CA ASN A 75 -34.94 -14.02 29.54
C ASN A 75 -35.52 -13.38 28.27
N ALA A 76 -36.85 -13.32 28.18
CA ALA A 76 -37.59 -12.86 27.00
C ALA A 76 -37.41 -11.37 26.60
N SER A 77 -36.57 -10.60 27.29
CA SER A 77 -36.28 -9.18 27.00
C SER A 77 -34.82 -8.87 26.63
N GLY A 78 -33.93 -9.88 26.58
CA GLY A 78 -32.56 -9.74 26.05
C GLY A 78 -31.45 -10.12 27.04
N TRP A 79 -30.21 -9.73 26.69
CA TRP A 79 -29.03 -9.98 27.52
C TRP A 79 -28.85 -8.86 28.56
N ALA A 80 -28.57 -9.23 29.81
CA ALA A 80 -28.19 -8.29 30.87
C ALA A 80 -26.93 -8.76 31.60
N ILE A 81 -25.94 -7.88 31.75
CA ILE A 81 -24.75 -8.12 32.58
C ILE A 81 -25.05 -7.59 33.98
N LYS A 82 -25.11 -8.48 34.97
CA LYS A 82 -25.39 -8.12 36.37
C LYS A 82 -24.11 -8.15 37.20
N GLY A 83 -23.52 -6.97 37.43
CA GLY A 83 -22.47 -6.78 38.43
C GLY A 83 -23.02 -6.81 39.87
N PRO A 84 -22.16 -6.98 40.89
CA PRO A 84 -22.56 -6.88 42.29
C PRO A 84 -22.98 -5.44 42.64
N SER A 85 -24.05 -5.30 43.42
CA SER A 85 -24.67 -4.03 43.76
C SER A 85 -24.05 -3.34 44.97
N HIS A 86 -23.72 -2.06 44.85
CA HIS A 86 -23.63 -1.14 45.97
C HIS A 86 -24.38 0.17 45.65
N HIS A 87 -25.10 0.71 46.63
CA HIS A 87 -25.83 1.97 46.51
C HIS A 87 -24.90 3.18 46.53
N HIS A 88 -25.17 4.20 45.72
CA HIS A 88 -25.76 5.44 46.24
C HIS A 88 -26.37 6.30 45.12
N SER A 89 -26.97 7.43 45.50
CA SER A 89 -27.96 8.21 44.74
C SER A 89 -27.50 9.63 44.43
N ALA A 90 -27.76 10.11 43.21
CA ALA A 90 -28.21 11.48 42.95
C ALA A 90 -28.80 11.64 41.55
N SER A 91 -29.77 12.53 41.43
CA SER A 91 -30.48 12.93 40.20
C SER A 91 -29.68 13.87 39.30
N GLN A 92 -29.83 13.76 37.98
CA GLN A 92 -30.63 14.74 37.21
C GLN A 92 -30.88 14.29 35.76
N SER A 93 -31.90 14.88 35.13
CA SER A 93 -32.38 14.60 33.78
C SER A 93 -31.70 15.46 32.72
N TRP A 94 -31.48 14.89 31.54
CA TRP A 94 -31.35 15.60 30.27
C TRP A 94 -32.21 14.90 29.22
N GLU A 95 -32.77 15.68 28.29
CA GLU A 95 -33.84 15.26 27.37
C GLU A 95 -33.30 14.55 26.12
N GLU A 96 -34.18 13.83 25.42
CA GLU A 96 -33.88 13.16 24.15
C GLU A 96 -33.92 14.16 23.00
N GLU A 97 -32.80 14.37 22.28
CA GLU A 97 -32.87 14.91 20.93
C GLU A 97 -31.70 14.44 20.03
N GLY A 98 -32.05 13.63 19.03
CA GLY A 98 -31.35 13.41 17.75
C GLY A 98 -29.87 13.00 17.70
N ASP A 99 -29.57 11.71 17.49
CA ASP A 99 -28.57 11.28 16.48
C ASP A 99 -28.56 9.75 16.15
N GLU A 100 -29.71 9.14 15.81
CA GLU A 100 -29.76 7.70 15.45
C GLU A 100 -29.05 7.33 14.12
N ALA A 101 -28.80 8.31 13.24
CA ALA A 101 -28.37 8.05 11.86
C ALA A 101 -26.97 7.42 11.72
N CYS A 102 -26.02 7.79 12.59
CA CYS A 102 -24.61 7.38 12.44
C CYS A 102 -24.28 5.99 13.00
N LEU A 103 -25.09 5.46 13.92
CA LEU A 103 -24.83 4.14 14.52
C LEU A 103 -25.36 2.98 13.69
N GLY A 104 -26.45 3.18 12.92
CA GLY A 104 -27.11 2.12 12.14
C GLY A 104 -26.16 1.35 11.22
N GLY A 105 -25.45 2.05 10.33
CA GLY A 105 -24.60 1.41 9.31
C GLY A 105 -23.41 0.60 9.85
N VAL A 106 -22.86 0.98 11.01
CA VAL A 106 -21.79 0.22 11.67
C VAL A 106 -22.37 -0.98 12.41
N VAL A 107 -23.47 -0.77 13.15
CA VAL A 107 -24.12 -1.81 13.95
C VAL A 107 -24.76 -2.89 13.07
N GLU A 108 -25.31 -2.58 11.90
CA GLU A 108 -25.83 -3.58 10.96
C GLU A 108 -24.71 -4.47 10.39
N ASN A 109 -23.57 -3.90 9.98
CA ASN A 109 -22.45 -4.68 9.49
C ASN A 109 -21.87 -5.61 10.58
N CYS A 110 -21.74 -5.13 11.82
CA CYS A 110 -21.35 -5.97 12.95
C CYS A 110 -22.40 -7.05 13.28
N LYS A 111 -23.71 -6.74 13.25
CA LYS A 111 -24.79 -7.72 13.46
C LYS A 111 -24.80 -8.80 12.38
N ALA A 112 -24.57 -8.44 11.12
CA ALA A 112 -24.48 -9.38 10.01
C ALA A 112 -23.30 -10.35 10.19
N VAL A 113 -22.12 -9.84 10.54
CA VAL A 113 -20.94 -10.69 10.84
C VAL A 113 -21.17 -11.57 12.07
N PHE A 114 -21.87 -11.09 13.09
CA PHE A 114 -22.20 -11.90 14.27
C PHE A 114 -23.13 -13.06 13.93
N TRP A 115 -24.20 -12.83 13.16
CA TRP A 115 -25.11 -13.90 12.72
C TRP A 115 -24.50 -14.85 11.68
N ASP A 116 -23.62 -14.39 10.79
CA ASP A 116 -22.85 -15.27 9.88
C ASP A 116 -21.86 -16.20 10.62
N CYS A 117 -21.50 -15.88 11.87
CA CYS A 117 -20.59 -16.69 12.69
C CYS A 117 -21.31 -17.62 13.68
N VAL A 118 -22.50 -17.26 14.17
CA VAL A 118 -23.26 -18.04 15.16
C VAL A 118 -24.13 -19.10 14.48
N GLY A 119 -23.48 -20.16 13.99
CA GLY A 119 -24.13 -21.44 13.74
C GLY A 119 -24.52 -22.14 15.06
N PRO A 120 -25.48 -23.09 15.04
CA PRO A 120 -25.88 -23.83 16.25
C PRO A 120 -24.70 -24.60 16.84
N VAL A 121 -24.57 -24.56 18.17
CA VAL A 121 -23.37 -25.01 18.90
C VAL A 121 -23.15 -26.52 18.74
N GLY A 122 -22.13 -26.90 17.98
CA GLY A 122 -21.61 -28.25 17.84
C GLY A 122 -20.10 -28.21 17.65
N HIS A 123 -19.37 -29.15 18.26
CA HIS A 123 -17.89 -29.14 18.27
C HIS A 123 -17.30 -29.30 16.85
N GLY A 124 -16.71 -28.23 16.34
CA GLY A 124 -15.96 -28.18 15.09
C GLY A 124 -15.46 -26.75 14.85
N GLU A 125 -14.35 -26.59 14.13
CA GLU A 125 -13.70 -25.28 13.97
C GLU A 125 -14.60 -24.29 13.19
N GLY A 126 -15.07 -23.25 13.90
CA GLY A 126 -16.05 -22.26 13.46
C GLY A 126 -15.53 -21.26 12.43
N VAL A 127 -14.91 -21.72 11.35
CA VAL A 127 -14.49 -20.85 10.23
C VAL A 127 -15.74 -20.32 9.52
N CYS A 128 -15.99 -19.01 9.65
CA CYS A 128 -17.12 -18.29 9.06
C CYS A 128 -17.37 -18.67 7.58
N PRO A 129 -18.63 -18.84 7.12
CA PRO A 129 -18.96 -19.24 5.75
C PRO A 129 -18.33 -18.35 4.67
N ARG A 130 -18.14 -17.06 4.96
CA ARG A 130 -17.50 -16.08 4.07
C ARG A 130 -15.99 -16.34 3.91
N LEU A 131 -15.30 -16.71 5.00
CA LEU A 131 -13.88 -17.10 4.97
C LEU A 131 -13.66 -18.37 4.13
N LYS A 132 -14.54 -19.38 4.29
CA LYS A 132 -14.44 -20.67 3.57
C LYS A 132 -14.51 -20.51 2.03
N LYS A 133 -15.25 -19.51 1.53
CA LYS A 133 -15.35 -19.22 0.09
C LYS A 133 -14.20 -18.36 -0.45
N ILE A 134 -13.54 -17.57 0.40
CA ILE A 134 -12.49 -16.63 -0.03
C ILE A 134 -11.09 -17.28 -0.07
N LYS A 135 -10.71 -18.08 0.94
CA LYS A 135 -9.34 -18.69 1.00
C LYS A 135 -8.94 -19.42 -0.31
N PRO A 136 -9.79 -20.27 -0.94
CA PRO A 136 -9.40 -20.98 -2.17
C PRO A 136 -9.10 -20.09 -3.37
N ASN A 137 -9.69 -18.89 -3.43
CA ASN A 137 -9.59 -17.96 -4.57
C ASN A 137 -8.42 -16.99 -4.44
N VAL A 138 -7.91 -16.76 -3.22
CA VAL A 138 -6.80 -15.83 -2.94
C VAL A 138 -5.48 -16.56 -2.63
N GLN A 139 -5.53 -17.80 -2.14
CA GLN A 139 -4.33 -18.62 -1.91
C GLN A 139 -3.58 -18.89 -3.24
N ILE A 140 -2.26 -18.71 -3.23
CA ILE A 140 -1.39 -19.12 -4.36
C ILE A 140 -1.27 -20.64 -4.35
N ASN A 141 -2.11 -21.32 -5.12
CA ASN A 141 -2.19 -22.78 -5.18
C ASN A 141 -2.15 -23.24 -6.65
N PRO A 142 -1.10 -23.96 -7.10
CA PRO A 142 -0.99 -24.38 -8.51
C PRO A 142 -2.07 -25.36 -8.96
N ASN A 143 -2.80 -25.97 -8.01
CA ASN A 143 -3.95 -26.83 -8.30
C ASN A 143 -5.27 -26.04 -8.53
N ASN A 144 -5.29 -24.72 -8.27
CA ASN A 144 -6.39 -23.84 -8.69
C ASN A 144 -5.97 -23.08 -9.95
N GLU A 145 -6.23 -23.69 -11.11
CA GLU A 145 -5.83 -23.17 -12.42
C GLU A 145 -6.24 -21.71 -12.65
N LEU A 146 -7.43 -21.31 -12.18
CA LEU A 146 -7.97 -19.96 -12.37
C LEU A 146 -7.16 -18.93 -11.58
N SER A 147 -7.04 -19.08 -10.26
CA SER A 147 -6.33 -18.10 -9.42
C SER A 147 -4.82 -18.11 -9.68
N TYR A 148 -4.24 -19.29 -9.93
CA TYR A 148 -2.82 -19.43 -10.24
C TYR A 148 -2.44 -18.78 -11.57
N THR A 149 -3.26 -18.95 -12.61
CA THR A 149 -3.02 -18.30 -13.91
C THR A 149 -3.14 -16.78 -13.80
N MET A 150 -4.17 -16.27 -13.10
CA MET A 150 -4.32 -14.82 -12.84
C MET A 150 -3.17 -14.21 -12.03
N TRP A 151 -2.55 -14.98 -11.13
CA TRP A 151 -1.36 -14.56 -10.37
C TRP A 151 -0.07 -14.58 -11.21
N ARG A 152 0.10 -15.59 -12.09
CA ARG A 152 1.27 -15.79 -12.95
C ARG A 152 1.33 -14.80 -14.11
N ASP A 153 0.26 -14.75 -14.89
CA ASP A 153 0.12 -13.94 -16.10
C ASP A 153 -0.99 -12.90 -15.82
N ILE A 154 -0.60 -11.75 -15.25
CA ILE A 154 -1.59 -10.79 -14.73
C ILE A 154 -2.46 -10.26 -15.89
N PRO A 155 -3.77 -10.54 -15.92
CA PRO A 155 -4.56 -10.39 -17.16
C PRO A 155 -5.16 -9.00 -17.37
N VAL A 156 -4.72 -8.00 -16.59
CA VAL A 156 -5.20 -6.61 -16.67
C VAL A 156 -4.15 -5.68 -17.28
N PRO A 157 -4.56 -4.62 -18.00
CA PRO A 157 -3.60 -3.70 -18.61
C PRO A 157 -2.94 -2.82 -17.55
N PHE A 158 -1.61 -2.81 -17.55
CA PHE A 158 -0.81 -1.79 -16.88
C PHE A 158 -0.30 -0.77 -17.91
N PHE A 159 -0.19 0.48 -17.48
CA PHE A 159 0.33 1.59 -18.26
C PHE A 159 1.33 2.39 -17.43
N MET A 160 2.54 2.56 -17.97
CA MET A 160 3.54 3.48 -17.45
C MET A 160 3.41 4.79 -18.25
N SER A 161 2.89 5.83 -17.61
CA SER A 161 2.72 7.17 -18.19
C SER A 161 3.82 8.09 -17.69
N ILE A 162 4.67 8.59 -18.58
CA ILE A 162 5.88 9.36 -18.24
C ILE A 162 5.71 10.82 -18.66
N TYR A 163 6.07 11.73 -17.77
CA TYR A 163 6.01 13.18 -17.95
C TYR A 163 7.40 13.76 -17.70
N PHE A 164 7.85 14.64 -18.58
CA PHE A 164 9.16 15.29 -18.52
C PHE A 164 9.03 16.72 -18.01
N PHE A 165 10.05 17.21 -17.32
CA PHE A 165 10.23 18.61 -16.96
C PHE A 165 11.23 19.24 -17.94
N ASP A 166 10.71 19.75 -19.05
CA ASP A 166 11.49 20.34 -20.14
C ASP A 166 12.10 21.68 -19.71
N VAL A 167 13.43 21.79 -19.71
CA VAL A 167 14.16 22.94 -19.15
C VAL A 167 14.20 24.09 -20.15
N LEU A 168 13.55 25.20 -19.79
CA LEU A 168 13.32 26.34 -20.71
C LEU A 168 14.49 27.33 -20.75
N ASN A 169 15.31 27.42 -19.70
CA ASN A 169 16.34 28.44 -19.54
C ASN A 169 17.74 27.88 -19.12
N PRO A 170 18.29 26.90 -19.86
CA PRO A 170 19.52 26.20 -19.46
C PRO A 170 20.74 27.12 -19.31
N GLU A 171 20.87 28.14 -20.17
CA GLU A 171 21.99 29.09 -20.11
C GLU A 171 21.89 30.04 -18.91
N GLU A 172 20.67 30.38 -18.48
CA GLU A 172 20.37 31.21 -17.32
C GLU A 172 20.70 30.45 -16.01
N ILE A 173 20.36 29.15 -15.96
CA ILE A 173 20.74 28.28 -14.83
C ILE A 173 22.28 28.20 -14.70
N LEU A 174 23.02 28.17 -15.82
CA LEU A 174 24.50 28.20 -15.80
C LEU A 174 25.07 29.53 -15.29
N LYS A 175 24.34 30.65 -15.44
CA LYS A 175 24.68 31.96 -14.86
C LYS A 175 24.36 32.06 -13.36
N GLY A 176 23.55 31.13 -12.84
CA GLY A 176 23.11 31.07 -11.44
C GLY A 176 21.67 31.54 -11.22
N GLU A 177 20.88 31.69 -12.28
CA GLU A 177 19.46 32.09 -12.22
C GLU A 177 18.56 30.88 -11.89
N LYS A 178 17.29 31.15 -11.58
CA LYS A 178 16.31 30.14 -11.17
C LYS A 178 15.89 29.24 -12.36
N PRO A 179 15.89 27.91 -12.23
CA PRO A 179 15.36 27.02 -13.26
C PRO A 179 13.87 27.23 -13.55
N MET A 180 13.52 27.30 -14.83
CA MET A 180 12.16 27.29 -15.36
C MET A 180 11.95 25.97 -16.12
N VAL A 181 10.89 25.23 -15.80
CA VAL A 181 10.54 23.97 -16.48
C VAL A 181 9.11 23.98 -16.99
N GLN A 182 8.84 23.20 -18.04
CA GLN A 182 7.49 22.91 -18.53
C GLN A 182 7.20 21.41 -18.50
N GLN A 183 6.05 21.02 -17.95
CA GLN A 183 5.60 19.63 -18.03
C GLN A 183 5.26 19.26 -19.48
N ARG A 184 5.87 18.19 -20.00
CA ARG A 184 5.54 17.60 -21.30
C ARG A 184 5.28 16.10 -21.17
N GLY A 185 4.05 15.69 -21.49
CA GLY A 185 3.57 14.31 -21.37
C GLY A 185 2.04 14.23 -21.40
N PRO A 186 1.46 13.04 -21.19
CA PRO A 186 2.18 11.79 -20.98
C PRO A 186 2.79 11.21 -22.26
N TYR A 187 3.88 10.48 -22.11
CA TYR A 187 4.34 9.46 -23.06
C TYR A 187 4.05 8.11 -22.41
N VAL A 188 3.13 7.34 -23.01
CA VAL A 188 2.51 6.17 -22.40
C VAL A 188 3.07 4.90 -23.00
N TYR A 189 3.50 3.99 -22.14
CA TYR A 189 3.89 2.62 -22.49
C TYR A 189 2.90 1.65 -21.88
N ARG A 190 2.36 0.73 -22.69
CA ARG A 190 1.65 -0.43 -22.17
C ARG A 190 2.67 -1.40 -21.61
N GLU A 191 2.48 -1.78 -20.35
CA GLU A 191 3.31 -2.74 -19.65
C GLU A 191 2.65 -4.12 -19.66
N PHE A 192 3.48 -5.16 -19.80
CA PHE A 192 3.10 -6.56 -19.63
C PHE A 192 3.97 -7.20 -18.55
N ARG A 193 3.32 -7.85 -17.57
CA ARG A 193 3.96 -8.52 -16.42
C ARG A 193 3.77 -10.03 -16.50
N GLN A 194 4.86 -10.78 -16.35
CA GLN A 194 4.82 -12.25 -16.32
C GLN A 194 5.77 -12.82 -15.27
N LYS A 195 5.27 -13.72 -14.42
CA LYS A 195 6.09 -14.46 -13.45
C LYS A 195 6.69 -15.71 -14.07
N THR A 196 8.01 -15.84 -13.98
CA THR A 196 8.80 -16.97 -14.49
C THR A 196 9.65 -17.57 -13.37
N ASN A 197 10.31 -18.71 -13.65
CA ASN A 197 11.17 -19.45 -12.72
C ASN A 197 10.48 -19.79 -11.38
N ILE A 198 9.17 -20.06 -11.45
CA ILE A 198 8.31 -20.27 -10.28
C ILE A 198 8.66 -21.60 -9.60
N THR A 199 9.04 -21.53 -8.32
CA THR A 199 9.42 -22.67 -7.49
C THR A 199 8.63 -22.65 -6.17
N PHE A 200 7.87 -23.70 -5.88
CA PHE A 200 7.14 -23.87 -4.63
C PHE A 200 7.97 -24.61 -3.59
N HIS A 201 7.87 -24.19 -2.33
CA HIS A 201 8.69 -24.71 -1.21
C HIS A 201 7.83 -25.33 -0.11
N SER A 202 8.43 -26.28 0.63
CA SER A 202 7.76 -27.02 1.71
C SER A 202 7.40 -26.17 2.95
N ASN A 203 7.96 -24.97 3.07
CA ASN A 203 7.65 -23.99 4.12
C ASN A 203 6.47 -23.05 3.79
N ASN A 204 5.64 -23.41 2.80
CA ASN A 204 4.51 -22.61 2.31
C ASN A 204 4.91 -21.25 1.69
N THR A 205 6.08 -21.17 1.06
CA THR A 205 6.46 -20.05 0.20
C THR A 205 6.57 -20.46 -1.28
N VAL A 206 6.59 -19.46 -2.16
CA VAL A 206 6.86 -19.59 -3.58
C VAL A 206 7.87 -18.53 -4.00
N SER A 207 8.93 -18.94 -4.71
CA SER A 207 9.90 -18.03 -5.32
C SER A 207 9.58 -17.82 -6.80
N TYR A 208 9.73 -16.60 -7.32
CA TYR A 208 9.54 -16.26 -8.73
C TYR A 208 10.36 -15.02 -9.12
N GLN A 209 10.59 -14.86 -10.43
CA GLN A 209 11.07 -13.60 -11.01
C GLN A 209 9.94 -13.00 -11.84
N GLU A 210 9.64 -11.71 -11.68
CA GLU A 210 8.66 -11.02 -12.53
C GLU A 210 9.36 -10.23 -13.62
N TYR A 211 9.07 -10.57 -14.86
CA TYR A 211 9.56 -9.88 -16.04
C TYR A 211 8.57 -8.80 -16.48
N ARG A 212 9.08 -7.58 -16.72
CA ARG A 212 8.33 -6.42 -17.21
C ARG A 212 8.73 -6.12 -18.65
N LYS A 213 7.75 -5.85 -19.52
CA LYS A 213 7.93 -5.49 -20.93
C LYS A 213 7.13 -4.25 -21.27
N TYR A 214 7.76 -3.27 -21.91
CA TYR A 214 7.17 -1.98 -22.22
C TYR A 214 7.04 -1.80 -23.74
N HIS A 215 5.84 -1.45 -24.19
CA HIS A 215 5.53 -1.16 -25.59
C HIS A 215 4.85 0.21 -25.71
N PHE A 216 5.42 1.11 -26.51
CA PHE A 216 4.89 2.47 -26.67
C PHE A 216 3.45 2.47 -27.19
N PHE A 217 2.59 3.27 -26.56
CA PHE A 217 1.16 3.30 -26.82
C PHE A 217 0.73 4.71 -27.25
N ARG A 218 1.01 5.02 -28.53
CA ARG A 218 0.80 6.34 -29.15
C ARG A 218 -0.61 6.91 -28.91
N ASN A 219 -1.65 6.07 -28.83
CA ASN A 219 -3.05 6.50 -28.68
C ASN A 219 -3.37 7.20 -27.34
N MET A 220 -2.57 6.98 -26.29
CA MET A 220 -2.72 7.68 -25.00
C MET A 220 -1.57 8.67 -24.75
N SER A 221 -0.62 8.78 -25.68
CA SER A 221 0.53 9.69 -25.56
C SER A 221 0.20 11.05 -26.18
N VAL A 222 0.72 12.15 -25.61
CA VAL A 222 0.63 13.47 -26.26
C VAL A 222 1.42 13.47 -27.56
N GLY A 223 2.65 12.97 -27.50
CA GLY A 223 3.65 13.03 -28.56
C GLY A 223 4.08 11.66 -29.09
N ASN A 224 5.20 11.63 -29.82
CA ASN A 224 5.86 10.41 -30.26
C ASN A 224 7.21 10.22 -29.53
N GLU A 225 7.79 9.02 -29.55
CA GLU A 225 9.13 8.78 -28.96
C GLU A 225 10.25 9.59 -29.64
N SER A 226 9.99 10.13 -30.83
CA SER A 226 10.88 11.02 -31.57
C SER A 226 10.86 12.48 -31.10
N ASP A 227 9.94 12.86 -30.21
CA ASP A 227 9.83 14.23 -29.71
C ASP A 227 11.06 14.60 -28.87
N GLU A 228 11.59 15.80 -29.06
CA GLU A 228 12.77 16.28 -28.35
C GLU A 228 12.40 17.07 -27.08
N VAL A 229 13.18 16.87 -26.02
CA VAL A 229 13.05 17.46 -24.68
C VAL A 229 14.46 17.80 -24.15
N THR A 230 14.60 18.94 -23.47
CA THR A 230 15.83 19.37 -22.80
C THR A 230 15.81 19.00 -21.32
N LEU A 231 16.75 18.14 -20.89
CA LEU A 231 16.94 17.74 -19.49
C LEU A 231 18.35 18.12 -18.99
N PRO A 232 18.58 18.20 -17.66
CA PRO A 232 19.93 18.20 -17.11
C PRO A 232 20.67 16.90 -17.46
N ASN A 233 21.97 17.00 -17.76
CA ASN A 233 22.81 15.85 -18.02
C ASN A 233 23.07 15.08 -16.71
N MET A 234 22.25 14.07 -16.43
CA MET A 234 22.31 13.27 -15.20
C MET A 234 23.69 12.66 -14.96
N LEU A 235 24.37 12.19 -16.02
CA LEU A 235 25.71 11.64 -15.91
C LEU A 235 26.74 12.71 -15.55
N ALA A 236 26.82 13.79 -16.35
CA ALA A 236 27.88 14.76 -16.23
C ALA A 236 27.73 15.71 -15.03
N LEU A 237 26.49 16.17 -14.74
CA LEU A 237 26.21 16.96 -13.54
C LEU A 237 26.23 16.08 -12.27
N GLY A 238 25.76 14.83 -12.36
CA GLY A 238 25.85 13.87 -11.27
C GLY A 238 27.30 13.59 -10.87
N ALA A 239 28.15 13.24 -11.85
CA ALA A 239 29.59 13.05 -11.63
C ALA A 239 30.28 14.33 -11.13
N ALA A 240 29.88 15.52 -11.59
CA ALA A 240 30.42 16.78 -11.09
C ALA A 240 30.14 16.99 -9.59
N VAL A 241 28.93 16.70 -9.12
CA VAL A 241 28.57 16.77 -7.70
C VAL A 241 29.27 15.67 -6.88
N MET A 242 29.35 14.44 -7.39
CA MET A 242 30.10 13.34 -6.75
C MET A 242 31.60 13.64 -6.58
N MET A 243 32.15 14.53 -7.42
CA MET A 243 33.53 14.98 -7.36
C MET A 243 33.78 16.11 -6.33
N GLU A 244 32.77 16.59 -5.59
CA GLU A 244 32.93 17.73 -4.68
C GLU A 244 33.98 17.51 -3.57
N ASP A 245 34.00 16.35 -2.92
CA ASP A 245 34.95 16.05 -1.84
C ASP A 245 36.32 15.56 -2.35
N GLN A 246 36.48 15.41 -3.67
CA GLN A 246 37.71 14.87 -4.26
C GLN A 246 38.83 15.91 -4.38
N PRO A 247 40.10 15.48 -4.45
CA PRO A 247 41.24 16.39 -4.60
C PRO A 247 41.15 17.29 -5.84
N ASN A 248 41.59 18.56 -5.70
CA ASN A 248 41.46 19.57 -6.75
C ASN A 248 42.13 19.20 -8.08
N TRP A 249 43.21 18.40 -8.06
CA TRP A 249 43.84 17.89 -9.29
C TRP A 249 42.93 16.93 -10.06
N MET A 250 42.14 16.11 -9.38
CA MET A 250 41.22 15.15 -10.00
C MET A 250 39.98 15.86 -10.56
N LYS A 251 39.48 16.88 -9.84
CA LYS A 251 38.45 17.82 -10.35
C LYS A 251 38.92 18.52 -11.63
N MET A 252 40.15 19.02 -11.63
CA MET A 252 40.76 19.68 -12.80
C MET A 252 40.88 18.73 -14.00
N ILE A 253 41.33 17.49 -13.80
CA ILE A 253 41.36 16.46 -14.86
C ILE A 253 39.96 16.25 -15.43
N MET A 254 38.95 16.02 -14.59
CA MET A 254 37.58 15.80 -15.09
C MET A 254 37.03 17.02 -15.82
N SER A 255 37.34 18.24 -15.35
CA SER A 255 36.97 19.47 -16.05
C SER A 255 37.62 19.59 -17.44
N ILE A 256 38.88 19.13 -17.59
CA ILE A 256 39.56 19.06 -18.89
C ILE A 256 38.90 18.00 -19.76
N THR A 257 38.62 16.80 -19.23
CA THR A 257 37.94 15.71 -19.94
C THR A 257 36.56 16.13 -20.45
N PHE A 258 35.73 16.78 -19.63
CA PHE A 258 34.42 17.29 -20.06
C PHE A 258 34.53 18.30 -21.20
N ASN A 259 35.47 19.25 -21.11
CA ASN A 259 35.70 20.24 -22.17
C ASN A 259 36.25 19.59 -23.46
N GLN A 260 37.15 18.59 -23.35
CA GLN A 260 37.71 17.87 -24.51
C GLN A 260 36.69 16.96 -25.21
N LEU A 261 35.78 16.33 -24.46
CA LEU A 261 34.68 15.52 -24.97
C LEU A 261 33.45 16.36 -25.39
N ASN A 262 33.51 17.69 -25.26
CA ASN A 262 32.40 18.61 -25.52
C ASN A 262 31.10 18.25 -24.76
N VAL A 263 31.25 17.76 -23.52
CA VAL A 263 30.13 17.34 -22.66
C VAL A 263 29.33 18.56 -22.24
N LYS A 264 28.01 18.54 -22.49
CA LYS A 264 27.10 19.63 -22.13
C LYS A 264 26.43 19.37 -20.77
N PRO A 265 26.13 20.44 -19.99
CA PRO A 265 25.44 20.32 -18.71
C PRO A 265 23.94 20.05 -18.86
N PHE A 266 23.36 20.42 -20.00
CA PHE A 266 21.99 20.09 -20.40
C PHE A 266 22.02 19.37 -21.77
N LEU A 267 21.12 18.42 -21.96
CA LEU A 267 20.99 17.62 -23.18
C LEU A 267 19.58 17.78 -23.75
N THR A 268 19.49 18.19 -25.02
CA THR A 268 18.26 18.06 -25.81
C THR A 268 18.33 16.75 -26.56
N LEU A 269 17.43 15.82 -26.24
CA LEU A 269 17.40 14.46 -26.78
C LEU A 269 15.94 14.02 -26.98
N ARG A 270 15.75 12.94 -27.75
CA ARG A 270 14.42 12.37 -27.99
C ARG A 270 13.94 11.60 -26.78
N VAL A 271 12.63 11.58 -26.56
CA VAL A 271 11.98 10.83 -25.47
C VAL A 271 12.40 9.36 -25.45
N GLY A 272 12.38 8.65 -26.59
CA GLY A 272 12.78 7.24 -26.65
C GLY A 272 14.26 7.03 -26.30
N ASP A 273 15.12 7.95 -26.74
CA ASP A 273 16.57 7.89 -26.50
C ASP A 273 16.89 8.14 -25.01
N LEU A 274 16.21 9.11 -24.37
CA LEU A 274 16.33 9.43 -22.94
C LEU A 274 15.87 8.28 -22.02
N LEU A 275 14.83 7.55 -22.43
CA LEU A 275 14.26 6.46 -21.63
C LEU A 275 15.03 5.15 -21.82
N TRP A 276 15.28 4.74 -23.07
CA TRP A 276 15.73 3.39 -23.40
C TRP A 276 17.22 3.27 -23.77
N GLY A 277 17.90 4.37 -24.13
CA GLY A 277 19.36 4.36 -24.26
C GLY A 277 19.93 5.19 -25.43
N TYR A 278 20.60 6.29 -25.10
CA TYR A 278 21.45 7.04 -26.02
C TYR A 278 22.94 6.75 -25.80
N ASP A 279 23.76 6.99 -26.82
CA ASP A 279 25.21 6.77 -26.77
C ASP A 279 25.89 8.04 -26.21
N ASP A 280 26.53 7.95 -25.05
CA ASP A 280 27.09 9.10 -24.32
C ASP A 280 28.64 9.10 -24.35
N PRO A 281 29.30 10.18 -24.83
CA PRO A 281 30.76 10.26 -24.92
C PRO A 281 31.50 10.08 -23.59
N LEU A 282 30.88 10.41 -22.46
CA LEU A 282 31.46 10.18 -21.13
C LEU A 282 31.40 8.69 -20.76
N VAL A 283 30.34 7.98 -21.13
CA VAL A 283 30.21 6.53 -20.88
C VAL A 283 31.17 5.73 -21.74
N ASP A 284 31.35 6.09 -23.02
CA ASP A 284 32.38 5.50 -23.88
C ASP A 284 33.79 5.74 -23.32
N PHE A 285 34.08 6.97 -22.88
CA PHE A 285 35.38 7.31 -22.28
C PHE A 285 35.64 6.51 -20.99
N LEU A 286 34.67 6.45 -20.07
CA LEU A 286 34.80 5.71 -18.82
C LEU A 286 34.90 4.20 -19.05
N SER A 287 34.09 3.62 -19.93
CA SER A 287 34.14 2.19 -20.27
C SER A 287 35.50 1.79 -20.86
N LYS A 288 36.12 2.68 -21.65
CA LYS A 288 37.38 2.44 -22.35
C LYS A 288 38.63 2.61 -21.46
N TRP A 289 38.63 3.62 -20.58
CA TRP A 289 39.82 3.99 -19.79
C TRP A 289 39.73 3.62 -18.30
N PHE A 290 38.51 3.43 -17.78
CA PHE A 290 38.24 3.13 -16.37
C PHE A 290 37.21 1.97 -16.23
N PRO A 291 37.48 0.79 -16.82
CA PRO A 291 36.54 -0.33 -16.82
C PRO A 291 36.15 -0.73 -15.39
N GLY A 292 34.84 -0.85 -15.14
CA GLY A 292 34.28 -1.15 -13.82
C GLY A 292 34.10 0.06 -12.88
N MET A 293 34.44 1.29 -13.30
CA MET A 293 34.12 2.51 -12.53
C MET A 293 32.61 2.83 -12.56
N ILE A 294 31.93 2.48 -13.65
CA ILE A 294 30.48 2.57 -13.82
C ILE A 294 29.89 1.15 -13.95
N PRO A 295 28.66 0.90 -13.47
CA PRO A 295 28.04 -0.42 -13.44
C PRO A 295 27.37 -0.84 -14.76
N PHE A 296 27.22 0.10 -15.70
CA PHE A 296 26.66 -0.07 -17.03
C PHE A 296 27.73 0.22 -18.10
N SER A 297 27.54 -0.29 -19.31
CA SER A 297 28.46 -0.12 -20.44
C SER A 297 27.70 0.02 -21.75
N GLY A 298 28.11 0.97 -22.60
CA GLY A 298 27.38 1.31 -23.83
C GLY A 298 26.36 2.42 -23.60
N LYS A 299 25.10 2.18 -23.96
CA LYS A 299 24.04 3.20 -23.91
C LYS A 299 23.61 3.55 -22.48
N PHE A 300 23.28 4.81 -22.25
CA PHE A 300 22.67 5.30 -21.02
C PHE A 300 21.23 5.78 -21.28
N GLY A 301 20.30 5.41 -20.40
CA GLY A 301 18.90 5.84 -20.44
C GLY A 301 18.25 5.56 -19.09
N LEU A 302 17.25 6.36 -18.71
CA LEU A 302 16.65 6.32 -17.36
C LEU A 302 16.03 4.96 -16.99
N PHE A 303 15.62 4.19 -18.00
CA PHE A 303 14.99 2.87 -17.88
C PHE A 303 15.61 1.84 -18.85
N ALA A 304 16.87 2.03 -19.28
CA ALA A 304 17.53 1.15 -20.25
C ALA A 304 17.48 -0.34 -19.82
N ASP A 305 17.80 -0.64 -18.55
CA ASP A 305 17.77 -1.99 -17.99
C ASP A 305 16.37 -2.48 -17.56
N PHE A 306 15.27 -1.75 -17.84
CA PHE A 306 13.92 -2.13 -17.40
C PHE A 306 13.15 -2.99 -18.42
N ASN A 307 13.45 -2.86 -19.72
CA ASN A 307 12.64 -3.53 -20.74
C ASN A 307 13.05 -4.99 -20.95
N ASN A 308 12.09 -5.91 -20.82
CA ASN A 308 12.30 -7.37 -20.87
C ASN A 308 13.25 -7.89 -19.76
N SER A 309 13.36 -7.16 -18.65
CA SER A 309 14.16 -7.54 -17.47
C SER A 309 13.28 -7.89 -16.27
N ASN A 310 13.91 -8.29 -15.17
CA ASN A 310 13.27 -8.55 -13.88
C ASN A 310 14.02 -7.83 -12.76
N THR A 311 13.31 -7.50 -11.67
CA THR A 311 13.88 -6.78 -10.51
C THR A 311 14.23 -7.71 -9.35
N GLY A 312 14.78 -8.89 -9.67
CA GLY A 312 15.24 -9.89 -8.71
C GLY A 312 14.24 -11.01 -8.41
N LEU A 313 14.69 -11.96 -7.59
CA LEU A 313 13.94 -13.12 -7.14
C LEU A 313 13.13 -12.76 -5.88
N PHE A 314 11.81 -12.72 -5.98
CA PHE A 314 10.92 -12.60 -4.82
C PHE A 314 10.55 -13.98 -4.29
N THR A 315 10.64 -14.17 -2.97
CA THR A 315 10.04 -15.32 -2.26
C THR A 315 8.91 -14.79 -1.38
N VAL A 316 7.68 -15.27 -1.63
CA VAL A 316 6.48 -14.81 -0.92
C VAL A 316 5.71 -15.98 -0.30
N HIS A 317 4.96 -15.72 0.77
CA HIS A 317 4.05 -16.71 1.36
C HIS A 317 2.86 -17.02 0.45
N THR A 318 2.49 -18.31 0.35
CA THR A 318 1.37 -18.77 -0.51
C THR A 318 -0.01 -18.61 0.13
N GLY A 319 -0.07 -18.37 1.45
CA GLY A 319 -1.31 -18.36 2.23
C GLY A 319 -1.87 -19.75 2.55
N ALA A 320 -1.11 -20.82 2.27
CA ALA A 320 -1.52 -22.19 2.56
C ALA A 320 -1.68 -22.46 4.06
N ASP A 321 -0.72 -22.02 4.88
CA ASP A 321 -0.81 -22.05 6.34
C ASP A 321 -1.82 -21.00 6.83
N ASP A 322 -1.50 -19.72 6.69
CA ASP A 322 -2.31 -18.59 7.12
C ASP A 322 -2.55 -17.65 5.94
N ILE A 323 -3.81 -17.55 5.54
CA ILE A 323 -4.21 -16.71 4.41
C ILE A 323 -3.91 -15.22 4.66
N ARG A 324 -3.77 -14.79 5.93
CA ARG A 324 -3.37 -13.42 6.30
C ARG A 324 -1.90 -13.10 6.00
N LYS A 325 -1.11 -14.08 5.56
CA LYS A 325 0.28 -13.89 5.10
C LYS A 325 0.41 -13.87 3.57
N VAL A 326 -0.65 -14.16 2.81
CA VAL A 326 -0.51 -14.33 1.35
C VAL A 326 0.07 -13.09 0.68
N HIS A 327 0.98 -13.31 -0.28
CA HIS A 327 1.79 -12.28 -0.97
C HIS A 327 2.80 -11.51 -0.10
N MET A 328 2.85 -11.69 1.22
CA MET A 328 3.91 -11.12 2.07
C MET A 328 5.27 -11.70 1.68
N VAL A 329 6.27 -10.82 1.59
CA VAL A 329 7.64 -11.18 1.21
C VAL A 329 8.32 -11.87 2.39
N ASP A 330 8.77 -13.11 2.17
CA ASP A 330 9.70 -13.78 3.07
C ASP A 330 11.12 -13.23 2.85
N SER A 331 11.52 -13.08 1.59
CA SER A 331 12.84 -12.59 1.18
C SER A 331 12.86 -12.09 -0.28
N TRP A 332 13.78 -11.17 -0.58
CA TRP A 332 14.08 -10.69 -1.93
C TRP A 332 15.57 -10.91 -2.22
N ASN A 333 15.90 -11.60 -3.32
CA ASN A 333 17.25 -12.11 -3.62
C ASN A 333 17.88 -12.92 -2.46
N GLY A 334 17.05 -13.59 -1.65
CA GLY A 334 17.45 -14.30 -0.42
C GLY A 334 17.72 -13.41 0.80
N LEU A 335 17.60 -12.09 0.66
CA LEU A 335 17.77 -11.12 1.75
C LEU A 335 16.43 -10.81 2.45
N LYS A 336 16.49 -10.52 3.75
CA LYS A 336 15.37 -9.99 4.56
C LYS A 336 15.57 -8.53 4.98
N LYS A 337 16.79 -8.02 4.79
CA LYS A 337 17.18 -6.62 4.94
C LYS A 337 18.08 -6.26 3.77
N VAL A 338 17.95 -5.04 3.25
CA VAL A 338 18.94 -4.43 2.35
C VAL A 338 20.11 -3.85 3.18
N SER A 339 21.06 -3.19 2.51
CA SER A 339 22.21 -2.53 3.16
C SER A 339 22.47 -1.13 2.58
N TYR A 340 21.39 -0.40 2.29
CA TYR A 340 21.45 0.93 1.65
C TYR A 340 21.26 2.07 2.65
N TRP A 341 20.82 1.78 3.87
CA TRP A 341 20.31 2.76 4.82
C TRP A 341 21.05 2.72 6.16
N ASN A 342 20.99 3.82 6.91
CA ASN A 342 21.77 4.02 8.13
C ASN A 342 21.12 3.43 9.40
N SER A 343 19.94 2.81 9.30
CA SER A 343 19.32 2.09 10.42
C SER A 343 18.82 0.71 10.02
N ASP A 344 18.78 -0.18 11.01
CA ASP A 344 18.36 -1.58 10.87
C ASP A 344 16.88 -1.72 10.48
N GLN A 345 16.06 -0.73 10.85
CA GLN A 345 14.63 -0.58 10.49
C GLN A 345 14.47 -0.12 9.04
N CYS A 346 15.19 0.92 8.62
CA CYS A 346 15.12 1.46 7.26
C CYS A 346 15.56 0.44 6.20
N ASN A 347 16.44 -0.49 6.59
CA ASN A 347 16.87 -1.61 5.77
C ASN A 347 15.87 -2.77 5.69
N MET A 348 14.77 -2.81 6.45
CA MET A 348 13.85 -3.96 6.45
C MET A 348 13.05 -4.11 5.15
N ILE A 349 12.93 -5.35 4.68
CA ILE A 349 12.10 -5.73 3.53
C ILE A 349 10.73 -6.16 4.08
N ASN A 350 9.82 -5.20 4.17
CA ASN A 350 8.49 -5.34 4.78
C ASN A 350 7.36 -5.32 3.74
N GLY A 351 6.28 -6.03 4.05
CA GLY A 351 5.04 -6.01 3.26
C GLY A 351 5.01 -7.01 2.11
N THR A 352 4.29 -6.67 1.04
CA THR A 352 4.22 -7.49 -0.19
C THR A 352 5.11 -6.94 -1.31
N ALA A 353 5.11 -7.59 -2.46
CA ALA A 353 5.75 -7.10 -3.68
C ALA A 353 4.97 -5.97 -4.40
N GLY A 354 3.98 -5.33 -3.74
CA GLY A 354 3.23 -4.19 -4.27
C GLY A 354 2.14 -4.51 -5.30
N GLN A 355 1.80 -5.79 -5.49
CA GLN A 355 0.85 -6.24 -6.52
C GLN A 355 -0.52 -6.63 -5.95
N MET A 356 -0.50 -7.33 -4.82
CA MET A 356 -1.64 -7.89 -4.10
C MET A 356 -1.25 -7.94 -2.62
N TRP A 357 -2.25 -7.98 -1.74
CA TRP A 357 -2.09 -7.95 -0.29
C TRP A 357 -2.96 -9.01 0.39
N PRO A 358 -2.75 -9.28 1.70
CA PRO A 358 -3.62 -10.18 2.45
C PRO A 358 -5.11 -9.74 2.46
N PRO A 359 -6.06 -10.68 2.45
CA PRO A 359 -7.49 -10.37 2.56
C PRO A 359 -7.91 -10.01 3.99
N PHE A 360 -9.15 -9.50 4.11
CA PHE A 360 -9.84 -9.14 5.36
C PHE A 360 -9.33 -7.83 5.99
N MET A 361 -9.12 -6.82 5.16
CA MET A 361 -8.70 -5.48 5.56
C MET A 361 -9.79 -4.70 6.30
N THR A 362 -9.36 -3.85 7.22
CA THR A 362 -10.18 -2.90 7.99
C THR A 362 -9.62 -1.47 7.80
N PRO A 363 -10.34 -0.40 8.21
CA PRO A 363 -9.83 0.98 8.13
C PRO A 363 -8.54 1.22 8.94
N GLU A 364 -8.27 0.40 9.96
CA GLU A 364 -7.05 0.46 10.78
C GLU A 364 -5.87 -0.31 10.16
N SER A 365 -6.09 -1.00 9.03
CA SER A 365 -5.03 -1.70 8.29
C SER A 365 -4.15 -0.71 7.53
N THR A 366 -2.92 -1.11 7.20
CA THR A 366 -2.02 -0.39 6.29
C THR A 366 -1.60 -1.30 5.13
N LEU A 367 -1.07 -0.71 4.05
CA LEU A 367 -0.49 -1.45 2.93
C LEU A 367 1.03 -1.26 2.88
N PRO A 368 1.82 -2.02 3.67
CA PRO A 368 3.26 -2.09 3.49
C PRO A 368 3.60 -2.85 2.20
N PHE A 369 4.64 -2.40 1.50
CA PHE A 369 5.23 -3.08 0.35
C PHE A 369 6.70 -2.71 0.15
N TYR A 370 7.47 -3.62 -0.45
CA TYR A 370 8.87 -3.38 -0.82
C TYR A 370 8.98 -3.10 -2.32
N SER A 371 9.61 -1.98 -2.67
CA SER A 371 9.93 -1.62 -4.06
C SER A 371 11.45 -1.61 -4.25
N PRO A 372 12.00 -2.52 -5.08
CA PRO A 372 13.39 -2.47 -5.49
C PRO A 372 13.73 -1.15 -6.20
N ASP A 373 12.82 -0.63 -7.01
CA ASP A 373 13.01 0.58 -7.82
C ASP A 373 13.15 1.84 -6.95
N ALA A 374 12.42 1.89 -5.82
CA ALA A 374 12.53 2.94 -4.81
C ALA A 374 13.53 2.63 -3.68
N CYS A 375 14.20 1.48 -3.72
CA CYS A 375 15.23 1.02 -2.77
C CYS A 375 14.82 0.86 -1.29
N ARG A 376 13.52 0.94 -0.96
CA ARG A 376 13.01 0.81 0.42
C ARG A 376 11.63 0.18 0.46
N SER A 377 11.24 -0.26 1.66
CA SER A 377 9.83 -0.45 1.96
C SER A 377 9.12 0.89 2.12
N MET A 378 7.87 0.90 1.66
CA MET A 378 6.92 2.01 1.73
C MET A 378 5.61 1.48 2.31
N GLU A 379 4.79 2.37 2.87
CA GLU A 379 3.55 2.01 3.54
C GLU A 379 2.47 3.04 3.21
N LEU A 380 1.30 2.55 2.78
CA LEU A 380 0.13 3.38 2.49
C LEU A 380 -0.88 3.28 3.63
N VAL A 381 -1.57 4.38 3.91
CA VAL A 381 -2.59 4.49 4.96
C VAL A 381 -3.98 4.57 4.34
N TYR A 382 -4.98 4.09 5.08
CA TYR A 382 -6.38 4.22 4.70
C TYR A 382 -6.79 5.70 4.62
N GLU A 383 -7.57 6.05 3.59
CA GLU A 383 -8.15 7.38 3.41
C GLU A 383 -9.66 7.37 3.58
N LYS A 384 -10.37 6.60 2.73
CA LYS A 384 -11.84 6.59 2.64
C LYS A 384 -12.38 5.31 1.98
N PRO A 385 -13.66 4.96 2.19
CA PRO A 385 -14.32 3.95 1.38
C PRO A 385 -14.64 4.50 -0.02
N GLY A 386 -14.79 3.61 -0.99
CA GLY A 386 -15.16 3.94 -2.36
C GLY A 386 -15.83 2.78 -3.09
N VAL A 387 -16.16 3.00 -4.36
CA VAL A 387 -16.72 1.97 -5.25
C VAL A 387 -16.06 2.08 -6.62
N VAL A 388 -15.48 0.98 -7.10
CA VAL A 388 -14.93 0.84 -8.46
C VAL A 388 -15.74 -0.22 -9.18
N SER A 389 -16.34 0.11 -10.32
CA SER A 389 -17.11 -0.84 -11.15
C SER A 389 -18.17 -1.65 -10.37
N ARG A 390 -18.91 -0.99 -9.46
CA ARG A 390 -19.91 -1.57 -8.53
C ARG A 390 -19.33 -2.51 -7.44
N ILE A 391 -18.01 -2.58 -7.29
CA ILE A 391 -17.33 -3.36 -6.26
C ILE A 391 -16.87 -2.40 -5.15
N PRO A 392 -17.18 -2.66 -3.86
CA PRO A 392 -16.75 -1.80 -2.76
C PRO A 392 -15.25 -1.91 -2.54
N VAL A 393 -14.57 -0.78 -2.36
CA VAL A 393 -13.12 -0.68 -2.18
C VAL A 393 -12.78 0.21 -1.00
N TYR A 394 -11.58 0.04 -0.46
CA TYR A 394 -10.93 1.03 0.39
C TYR A 394 -9.86 1.73 -0.41
N ARG A 395 -9.82 3.06 -0.34
CA ARG A 395 -8.74 3.87 -0.92
C ARG A 395 -7.61 4.01 0.10
N PHE A 396 -6.43 3.59 -0.30
CA PHE A 396 -5.18 3.79 0.42
C PHE A 396 -4.32 4.82 -0.32
N VAL A 397 -3.64 5.69 0.43
CA VAL A 397 -2.83 6.79 -0.11
C VAL A 397 -1.45 6.86 0.55
N ALA A 398 -0.50 7.51 -0.11
CA ALA A 398 0.80 7.84 0.50
C ALA A 398 0.62 8.87 1.63
N PRO A 399 0.99 8.56 2.89
CA PRO A 399 0.91 9.52 3.99
C PRO A 399 1.97 10.61 3.82
N LYS A 400 1.72 11.81 4.37
CA LYS A 400 2.68 12.93 4.35
C LYS A 400 4.02 12.60 5.04
N THR A 401 4.03 11.59 5.91
CA THR A 401 5.24 11.06 6.57
C THR A 401 6.13 10.22 5.66
N LEU A 402 5.66 9.75 4.49
CA LEU A 402 6.39 8.79 3.64
C LEU A 402 7.80 9.26 3.25
N PHE A 403 7.92 10.54 2.87
CA PHE A 403 9.18 11.20 2.54
C PHE A 403 9.50 12.39 3.46
N ALA A 404 8.89 12.47 4.66
CA ALA A 404 9.20 13.52 5.63
C ALA A 404 10.63 13.37 6.19
N ASN A 405 11.29 14.49 6.51
CA ASN A 405 12.60 14.48 7.18
C ASN A 405 12.52 13.74 8.53
N GLY A 406 13.58 13.03 8.91
CA GLY A 406 13.69 12.37 10.22
C GLY A 406 13.41 13.28 11.42
N THR A 407 13.69 14.59 11.33
CA THR A 407 13.34 15.57 12.37
C THR A 407 11.83 15.81 12.54
N VAL A 408 11.04 15.53 11.50
CA VAL A 408 9.57 15.64 11.49
C VAL A 408 8.93 14.27 11.76
N TYR A 409 9.55 13.19 11.29
CA TYR A 409 9.10 11.82 11.49
C TYR A 409 10.31 10.91 11.82
N PRO A 410 10.64 10.71 13.11
CA PRO A 410 11.84 9.97 13.53
C PRO A 410 12.08 8.60 12.89
N PRO A 411 11.05 7.77 12.56
CA PRO A 411 11.26 6.52 11.84
C PRO A 411 11.93 6.66 10.46
N ASN A 412 11.97 7.87 9.87
CA ASN A 412 12.70 8.13 8.63
C ASN A 412 14.18 8.50 8.82
N GLU A 413 14.69 8.66 10.05
CA GLU A 413 16.07 9.11 10.30
C GLU A 413 17.13 8.21 9.66
N GLY A 414 16.91 6.88 9.60
CA GLY A 414 17.82 5.96 8.93
C GLY A 414 17.87 6.11 7.40
N PHE A 415 16.93 6.85 6.79
CA PHE A 415 16.98 7.20 5.36
C PHE A 415 17.71 8.53 5.08
N CYS A 416 18.24 9.20 6.10
CA CYS A 416 19.11 10.36 5.96
C CYS A 416 20.47 9.99 5.30
N PRO A 417 21.28 10.93 4.76
CA PRO A 417 21.29 12.38 4.97
C PRO A 417 20.02 13.06 4.48
N CYS A 418 19.25 13.60 5.42
CA CYS A 418 17.95 14.19 5.16
C CYS A 418 18.09 15.65 4.70
N ARG A 419 17.10 16.06 3.91
CA ARG A 419 17.02 17.35 3.24
C ARG A 419 15.70 18.02 3.60
N GLU A 420 15.25 18.94 2.76
CA GLU A 420 13.87 19.40 2.70
C GLU A 420 12.88 18.21 2.82
N SER A 421 11.74 18.37 3.52
CA SER A 421 10.75 17.29 3.63
C SER A 421 10.04 17.04 2.29
N GLY A 422 9.65 15.80 2.01
CA GLY A 422 8.96 15.38 0.78
C GLY A 422 9.87 14.85 -0.32
N ILE A 423 11.20 14.89 -0.13
CA ILE A 423 12.20 14.29 -1.02
C ILE A 423 13.03 13.24 -0.26
N GLN A 424 13.30 12.11 -0.91
CA GLN A 424 14.13 11.01 -0.41
C GLN A 424 15.38 10.90 -1.27
N ASN A 425 16.57 11.07 -0.66
CA ASN A 425 17.83 10.76 -1.33
C ASN A 425 17.91 9.25 -1.61
N VAL A 426 18.29 8.86 -2.84
CA VAL A 426 18.50 7.45 -3.23
C VAL A 426 19.92 7.16 -3.69
N SER A 427 20.88 8.08 -3.44
CA SER A 427 22.27 7.92 -3.85
C SER A 427 22.93 6.64 -3.32
N THR A 428 22.56 6.16 -2.12
CA THR A 428 23.12 4.97 -1.49
C THR A 428 22.82 3.66 -2.24
N CYS A 429 21.70 3.59 -2.96
CA CYS A 429 21.39 2.45 -3.86
C CYS A 429 21.68 2.76 -5.34
N ARG A 430 21.70 4.04 -5.74
CA ARG A 430 21.97 4.48 -7.13
C ARG A 430 23.43 4.90 -7.34
N TYR A 431 24.37 4.07 -6.89
CA TYR A 431 25.82 4.21 -7.16
C TYR A 431 26.42 5.58 -6.80
N SER A 432 25.98 6.17 -5.68
CA SER A 432 26.31 7.52 -5.22
C SER A 432 25.86 8.68 -6.13
N SER A 433 25.05 8.42 -7.17
CA SER A 433 24.45 9.45 -8.01
C SER A 433 23.52 10.36 -7.18
N PRO A 434 23.59 11.70 -7.27
CA PRO A 434 22.87 12.65 -6.41
C PRO A 434 21.39 12.79 -6.82
N THR A 435 20.66 11.67 -6.76
CA THR A 435 19.27 11.54 -7.21
C THR A 435 18.30 11.43 -6.05
N PHE A 436 17.11 11.99 -6.26
CA PHE A 436 16.05 12.09 -5.26
C PHE A 436 14.73 11.58 -5.83
N ILE A 437 13.99 10.81 -5.04
CA ILE A 437 12.61 10.43 -5.33
C ILE A 437 11.64 11.27 -4.50
N SER A 438 10.46 11.53 -5.04
CA SER A 438 9.39 12.35 -4.42
C SER A 438 8.03 12.06 -5.05
N SER A 439 6.96 12.65 -4.54
CA SER A 439 5.69 12.75 -5.29
C SER A 439 5.79 13.82 -6.39
N PRO A 440 5.03 13.69 -7.51
CA PRO A 440 5.08 14.64 -8.62
C PRO A 440 4.82 16.10 -8.23
N HIS A 441 5.51 17.02 -8.90
CA HIS A 441 5.58 18.45 -8.59
C HIS A 441 5.91 18.76 -7.12
N PHE A 442 6.63 17.85 -6.44
CA PHE A 442 6.87 17.92 -5.00
C PHE A 442 5.57 18.04 -4.17
N TYR A 443 4.52 17.30 -4.55
CA TYR A 443 3.28 17.22 -3.76
C TYR A 443 3.55 16.73 -2.33
N ASN A 444 2.94 17.40 -1.33
CA ASN A 444 3.17 17.22 0.11
C ASN A 444 4.62 17.43 0.59
N ALA A 445 5.46 18.14 -0.18
CA ALA A 445 6.81 18.49 0.21
C ALA A 445 6.93 19.90 0.84
N ASP A 446 8.15 20.24 1.25
CA ASP A 446 8.51 21.55 1.79
C ASP A 446 8.33 22.67 0.73
N PRO A 447 7.63 23.78 1.04
CA PRO A 447 7.45 24.90 0.12
C PRO A 447 8.75 25.50 -0.44
N VAL A 448 9.90 25.33 0.21
CA VAL A 448 11.18 25.83 -0.34
C VAL A 448 11.55 25.16 -1.66
N LEU A 449 11.21 23.88 -1.86
CA LEU A 449 11.48 23.17 -3.12
C LEU A 449 10.71 23.81 -4.29
N LEU A 450 9.44 24.13 -4.08
CA LEU A 450 8.60 24.87 -5.03
C LEU A 450 9.11 26.29 -5.30
N GLN A 451 9.74 26.93 -4.31
CA GLN A 451 10.35 28.26 -4.48
C GLN A 451 11.64 28.21 -5.32
N THR A 452 12.32 27.06 -5.40
CA THR A 452 13.57 26.91 -6.18
C THR A 452 13.42 26.56 -7.65
N VAL A 453 12.23 26.17 -8.14
CA VAL A 453 11.98 25.86 -9.57
C VAL A 453 10.64 26.45 -10.02
N ASP A 454 10.62 27.18 -11.14
CA ASP A 454 9.39 27.72 -11.73
C ASP A 454 8.73 26.73 -12.68
N GLY A 455 7.39 26.73 -12.73
CA GLY A 455 6.59 25.81 -13.54
C GLY A 455 6.05 24.58 -12.79
N LEU A 456 6.27 24.50 -11.47
CA LEU A 456 5.72 23.43 -10.62
C LEU A 456 4.35 23.82 -10.05
N SER A 457 3.39 22.87 -10.09
CA SER A 457 2.00 23.05 -9.65
C SER A 457 1.46 21.76 -9.01
N PRO A 458 1.77 21.48 -7.73
CA PRO A 458 1.31 20.26 -7.06
C PRO A 458 -0.21 20.22 -6.84
N ASN A 459 -0.84 19.11 -7.23
CA ASN A 459 -2.27 18.83 -7.12
C ASN A 459 -2.49 17.42 -6.55
N GLU A 460 -3.45 17.24 -5.63
CA GLU A 460 -3.71 15.95 -4.97
C GLU A 460 -4.32 14.89 -5.91
N GLU A 461 -5.23 15.26 -6.80
CA GLU A 461 -5.91 14.36 -7.72
C GLU A 461 -4.96 13.88 -8.84
N GLU A 462 -4.08 14.75 -9.31
CA GLU A 462 -3.10 14.45 -10.38
C GLU A 462 -1.83 13.77 -9.84
N HIS A 463 -1.35 14.15 -8.64
CA HIS A 463 -0.03 13.74 -8.13
C HIS A 463 -0.07 12.88 -6.86
N GLY A 464 -1.21 12.76 -6.18
CA GLY A 464 -1.37 11.86 -5.03
C GLY A 464 -1.31 10.39 -5.45
N LEU A 465 -0.40 9.61 -4.85
CA LEU A 465 -0.34 8.17 -5.05
C LEU A 465 -1.52 7.49 -4.34
N PHE A 466 -2.25 6.61 -5.04
CA PHE A 466 -3.37 5.86 -4.45
C PHE A 466 -3.48 4.41 -4.96
N ILE A 467 -4.09 3.56 -4.13
CA ILE A 467 -4.52 2.20 -4.47
C ILE A 467 -5.96 1.99 -3.95
N ASP A 468 -6.89 1.68 -4.85
CA ASP A 468 -8.25 1.25 -4.52
C ASP A 468 -8.27 -0.28 -4.44
N ILE A 469 -8.46 -0.84 -3.23
CA ILE A 469 -8.33 -2.28 -2.97
C ILE A 469 -9.65 -2.89 -2.48
N HIS A 470 -10.01 -4.07 -2.97
CA HIS A 470 -11.19 -4.80 -2.49
C HIS A 470 -10.86 -5.48 -1.15
N PRO A 471 -11.40 -5.01 -0.01
CA PRO A 471 -10.87 -5.34 1.32
C PRO A 471 -11.05 -6.81 1.70
N MET A 472 -12.06 -7.49 1.14
CA MET A 472 -12.33 -8.90 1.40
C MET A 472 -11.38 -9.86 0.65
N THR A 473 -10.61 -9.39 -0.34
CA THR A 473 -9.65 -10.25 -1.08
C THR A 473 -8.22 -9.70 -1.16
N GLY A 474 -7.97 -8.42 -0.85
CA GLY A 474 -6.64 -7.82 -0.95
C GLY A 474 -6.16 -7.62 -2.40
N ILE A 475 -7.08 -7.60 -3.36
CA ILE A 475 -6.81 -7.43 -4.79
C ILE A 475 -7.08 -5.96 -5.17
N PRO A 476 -6.11 -5.23 -5.74
CA PRO A 476 -6.32 -3.88 -6.26
C PRO A 476 -7.30 -3.87 -7.44
N MET A 477 -8.30 -2.98 -7.39
CA MET A 477 -9.29 -2.79 -8.45
C MET A 477 -8.88 -1.68 -9.42
N ASN A 478 -8.18 -0.66 -8.90
CA ASN A 478 -7.70 0.53 -9.60
C ASN A 478 -6.51 1.11 -8.82
N CYS A 479 -5.42 1.49 -9.47
CA CYS A 479 -4.26 2.09 -8.81
C CYS A 479 -3.52 3.09 -9.70
N SER A 480 -2.83 4.04 -9.04
CA SER A 480 -1.86 4.92 -9.69
C SER A 480 -0.68 5.14 -8.73
N ILE A 481 0.41 4.41 -8.96
CA ILE A 481 1.68 4.55 -8.26
C ILE A 481 2.44 5.69 -8.94
N ARG A 482 2.62 6.81 -8.23
CA ARG A 482 3.13 8.08 -8.80
C ARG A 482 4.42 8.49 -8.11
N LEU A 483 5.51 8.61 -8.87
CA LEU A 483 6.85 8.99 -8.37
C LEU A 483 7.54 9.97 -9.33
N GLN A 484 8.35 10.86 -8.76
CA GLN A 484 9.16 11.86 -9.45
C GLN A 484 10.64 11.64 -9.18
N LEU A 485 11.44 11.58 -10.25
CA LEU A 485 12.90 11.52 -10.20
C LEU A 485 13.49 12.92 -10.41
N SER A 486 14.29 13.36 -9.45
CA SER A 486 14.97 14.66 -9.46
C SER A 486 16.48 14.49 -9.30
N LEU A 487 17.25 15.42 -9.87
CA LEU A 487 18.71 15.48 -9.76
C LEU A 487 19.10 16.68 -8.92
N TYR A 488 19.91 16.47 -7.88
CA TYR A 488 20.50 17.58 -7.14
C TYR A 488 21.75 18.09 -7.88
N ILE A 489 21.71 19.37 -8.25
CA ILE A 489 22.78 20.05 -8.99
C ILE A 489 23.24 21.30 -8.26
N LYS A 490 24.53 21.63 -8.40
CA LYS A 490 25.15 22.86 -7.91
C LYS A 490 26.48 23.12 -8.62
N LYS A 491 26.98 24.36 -8.50
CA LYS A 491 28.37 24.71 -8.75
C LYS A 491 29.32 23.85 -7.91
N VAL A 492 30.35 23.29 -8.54
CA VAL A 492 31.48 22.61 -7.88
C VAL A 492 32.80 23.25 -8.29
N SER A 493 33.52 23.79 -7.31
CA SER A 493 34.77 24.54 -7.52
C SER A 493 35.84 23.68 -8.18
N GLY A 494 36.30 24.10 -9.37
CA GLY A 494 37.29 23.37 -10.17
C GLY A 494 36.70 22.59 -11.36
N ILE A 495 35.37 22.58 -11.54
CA ILE A 495 34.69 21.91 -12.68
C ILE A 495 33.87 22.93 -13.47
N SER A 496 34.40 23.34 -14.63
CA SER A 496 33.83 24.39 -15.50
C SER A 496 32.39 24.11 -15.94
N LEU A 497 32.03 22.83 -16.14
CA LEU A 497 30.70 22.38 -16.54
C LEU A 497 29.58 22.91 -15.62
N THR A 498 29.87 23.08 -14.33
CA THR A 498 28.88 23.52 -13.33
C THR A 498 28.78 25.04 -13.18
N ALA A 499 29.61 25.79 -13.93
CA ALA A 499 29.59 27.24 -14.08
C ALA A 499 29.29 28.03 -12.78
N LYS A 500 28.06 28.57 -12.65
CA LYS A 500 27.55 29.27 -11.47
C LYS A 500 26.24 28.67 -10.93
N ILE A 501 25.88 27.45 -11.31
CA ILE A 501 24.60 26.80 -10.97
C ILE A 501 24.31 26.93 -9.45
N ALA A 502 23.17 27.53 -9.11
CA ALA A 502 22.69 27.62 -7.74
C ALA A 502 22.27 26.22 -7.22
N PRO A 503 22.46 25.88 -5.94
CA PRO A 503 22.03 24.60 -5.39
C PRO A 503 20.52 24.36 -5.54
N VAL A 504 20.12 23.35 -6.29
CA VAL A 504 18.70 23.04 -6.57
C VAL A 504 18.49 21.53 -6.76
N VAL A 505 17.33 21.03 -6.30
CA VAL A 505 16.84 19.68 -6.61
C VAL A 505 15.95 19.81 -7.85
N LEU A 506 16.56 19.70 -9.03
CA LEU A 506 15.89 19.91 -10.31
C LEU A 506 15.11 18.64 -10.71
N PRO A 507 13.77 18.67 -10.80
CA PRO A 507 13.01 17.51 -11.27
C PRO A 507 13.29 17.26 -12.75
N MET A 508 13.37 15.99 -13.15
CA MET A 508 13.67 15.58 -14.53
C MET A 508 12.47 14.92 -15.19
N ILE A 509 11.90 13.91 -14.51
CA ILE A 509 10.69 13.22 -14.92
C ILE A 509 9.81 12.92 -13.71
N TRP A 510 8.51 12.76 -13.95
CA TRP A 510 7.66 11.95 -13.10
C TRP A 510 6.92 10.90 -13.91
N PHE A 511 6.54 9.81 -13.26
CA PHE A 511 5.83 8.72 -13.91
C PHE A 511 4.69 8.22 -13.02
N ALA A 512 3.61 7.82 -13.68
CA ALA A 512 2.49 7.09 -13.10
C ALA A 512 2.48 5.67 -13.66
N GLU A 513 2.66 4.68 -12.78
CA GLU A 513 2.39 3.28 -13.07
C GLU A 513 0.93 3.00 -12.65
N SER A 514 0.04 2.83 -13.62
CA SER A 514 -1.40 2.71 -13.40
C SER A 514 -1.96 1.41 -13.96
N GLY A 515 -2.87 0.78 -13.22
CA GLY A 515 -3.58 -0.43 -13.63
C GLY A 515 -5.02 -0.44 -13.10
N TYR A 516 -5.93 -1.00 -13.87
CA TYR A 516 -7.35 -1.09 -13.53
C TYR A 516 -7.95 -2.41 -14.05
N ILE A 517 -8.90 -2.99 -13.30
CA ILE A 517 -9.56 -4.24 -13.71
C ILE A 517 -10.73 -3.92 -14.64
N ASP A 518 -10.72 -4.49 -15.84
CA ASP A 518 -11.72 -4.26 -16.90
C ASP A 518 -12.15 -5.57 -17.60
N GLY A 519 -13.20 -5.50 -18.42
CA GLY A 519 -13.58 -6.51 -19.40
C GLY A 519 -13.92 -7.89 -18.82
N PRO A 520 -13.47 -8.99 -19.46
CA PRO A 520 -13.73 -10.35 -18.98
C PRO A 520 -13.19 -10.63 -17.59
N VAL A 521 -12.07 -10.00 -17.20
CA VAL A 521 -11.47 -10.18 -15.86
C VAL A 521 -12.37 -9.56 -14.80
N LEU A 522 -12.82 -8.32 -15.01
CA LEU A 522 -13.78 -7.63 -14.13
C LEU A 522 -15.09 -8.42 -14.00
N THR A 523 -15.60 -8.94 -15.11
CA THR A 523 -16.83 -9.74 -15.15
C THR A 523 -16.67 -11.05 -14.37
N THR A 524 -15.52 -11.73 -14.53
CA THR A 524 -15.20 -12.99 -13.82
C THR A 524 -15.03 -12.74 -12.32
N PHE A 525 -14.34 -11.67 -11.94
CA PHE A 525 -14.18 -11.24 -10.54
C PHE A 525 -15.54 -10.95 -9.90
N TYR A 526 -16.35 -10.10 -10.53
CA TYR A 526 -17.68 -9.73 -10.04
C TYR A 526 -18.59 -10.96 -9.89
N ASN A 527 -18.60 -11.86 -10.89
CA ASN A 527 -19.43 -13.06 -10.84
C ASN A 527 -19.03 -14.00 -9.68
N ASN A 528 -17.74 -14.27 -9.51
CA ASN A 528 -17.25 -15.23 -8.51
C ASN A 528 -17.21 -14.68 -7.08
N LEU A 529 -16.99 -13.37 -6.90
CA LEU A 529 -16.74 -12.76 -5.58
C LEU A 529 -17.88 -11.87 -5.08
N VAL A 530 -18.79 -11.41 -5.95
CA VAL A 530 -19.97 -10.62 -5.58
C VAL A 530 -21.26 -11.38 -5.88
N LEU A 531 -21.51 -11.73 -7.15
CA LEU A 531 -22.81 -12.24 -7.60
C LEU A 531 -23.13 -13.64 -7.07
N ILE A 532 -22.23 -14.62 -7.23
CA ILE A 532 -22.44 -15.99 -6.76
C ILE A 532 -22.57 -16.04 -5.21
N PRO A 533 -21.71 -15.36 -4.43
CA PRO A 533 -21.91 -15.24 -2.98
C PRO A 533 -23.26 -14.62 -2.60
N PHE A 534 -23.67 -13.54 -3.26
CA PHE A 534 -24.96 -12.86 -3.01
C PHE A 534 -26.17 -13.76 -3.33
N ILE A 535 -26.16 -14.46 -4.47
CA ILE A 535 -27.22 -15.41 -4.85
C ILE A 535 -27.29 -16.55 -3.84
N LEU A 536 -26.14 -17.14 -3.46
CA LEU A 536 -26.10 -18.23 -2.49
C LEU A 536 -26.58 -17.80 -1.10
N GLN A 537 -26.21 -16.60 -0.64
CA GLN A 537 -26.67 -16.06 0.65
C GLN A 537 -28.18 -15.71 0.62
N THR A 538 -28.67 -15.18 -0.50
CA THR A 538 -30.11 -14.93 -0.71
C THR A 538 -30.89 -16.25 -0.66
N LEU A 539 -30.47 -17.28 -1.40
CA LEU A 539 -31.08 -18.60 -1.37
C LEU A 539 -31.02 -19.25 0.03
N GLN A 540 -29.90 -19.08 0.75
CA GLN A 540 -29.71 -19.61 2.10
C GLN A 540 -30.72 -19.05 3.11
N TYR A 541 -31.17 -17.80 2.98
CA TYR A 541 -32.24 -17.24 3.82
C TYR A 541 -33.65 -17.47 3.26
N MET A 542 -33.84 -17.41 1.94
CA MET A 542 -35.16 -17.59 1.31
C MET A 542 -35.70 -19.01 1.45
N LEU A 543 -34.86 -20.05 1.33
CA LEU A 543 -35.31 -21.45 1.41
C LEU A 543 -35.90 -21.81 2.79
N PRO A 544 -35.27 -21.47 3.94
CA PRO A 544 -35.89 -21.62 5.25
C PRO A 544 -37.20 -20.83 5.43
N VAL A 545 -37.27 -19.59 4.94
CA VAL A 545 -38.50 -18.77 5.04
C VAL A 545 -39.67 -19.42 4.29
N VAL A 546 -39.44 -19.89 3.06
CA VAL A 546 -40.45 -20.65 2.30
C VAL A 546 -40.82 -21.96 3.00
N GLY A 547 -39.85 -22.68 3.58
CA GLY A 547 -40.10 -23.88 4.37
C GLY A 547 -40.99 -23.63 5.60
N ILE A 548 -40.75 -22.55 6.34
CA ILE A 548 -41.56 -22.15 7.50
C ILE A 548 -42.98 -21.78 7.05
N LEU A 549 -43.14 -21.02 5.96
CA LEU A 549 -44.46 -20.66 5.42
C LEU A 549 -45.27 -21.90 4.99
N LEU A 550 -44.62 -22.88 4.37
CA LEU A 550 -45.26 -24.16 4.00
C LEU A 550 -45.66 -24.99 5.22
N LEU A 551 -44.84 -25.02 6.27
CA LEU A 551 -45.18 -25.69 7.54
C LEU A 551 -46.35 -25.01 8.25
N VAL A 552 -46.38 -23.68 8.29
CA VAL A 552 -47.50 -22.90 8.85
C VAL A 552 -48.78 -23.13 8.06
N LEU A 553 -48.73 -23.11 6.72
CA LEU A 553 -49.87 -23.41 5.86
C LEU A 553 -50.39 -24.84 6.06
N SER A 554 -49.50 -25.83 6.13
CA SER A 554 -49.85 -27.23 6.42
C SER A 554 -50.52 -27.38 7.78
N LEU A 555 -50.01 -26.70 8.81
CA LEU A 555 -50.58 -26.73 10.16
C LEU A 555 -51.96 -26.03 10.21
N ILE A 556 -52.14 -24.91 9.50
CA ILE A 556 -53.44 -24.24 9.35
C ILE A 556 -54.45 -25.18 8.68
N LEU A 557 -54.10 -25.81 7.56
CA LEU A 557 -54.97 -26.75 6.84
C LEU A 557 -55.35 -27.96 7.73
N GLY A 558 -54.38 -28.54 8.45
CA GLY A 558 -54.62 -29.64 9.38
C GLY A 558 -55.47 -29.27 10.62
N LEU A 559 -55.47 -27.99 11.02
CA LEU A 559 -56.40 -27.48 12.05
C LEU A 559 -57.81 -27.26 11.49
N TYR A 560 -57.94 -26.76 10.25
CA TYR A 560 -59.24 -26.65 9.57
C TYR A 560 -59.89 -28.02 9.37
N ASP A 561 -59.16 -29.00 8.86
CA ASP A 561 -59.65 -30.36 8.64
C ASP A 561 -60.12 -31.03 9.95
N LYS A 562 -59.30 -30.97 11.01
CA LYS A 562 -59.71 -31.44 12.36
C LYS A 562 -60.94 -30.72 12.89
N LYS A 563 -61.12 -29.43 12.61
CA LYS A 563 -62.31 -28.67 13.01
C LYS A 563 -63.54 -29.09 12.20
N PHE A 564 -63.39 -29.37 10.90
CA PHE A 564 -64.44 -29.83 10.01
C PHE A 564 -64.93 -31.24 10.40
N ILE A 565 -63.99 -32.18 10.61
CA ILE A 565 -64.28 -33.54 11.09
C ILE A 565 -64.98 -33.52 12.46
N LYS A 566 -64.59 -32.61 13.37
CA LYS A 566 -65.22 -32.49 14.69
C LYS A 566 -66.63 -31.89 14.65
N VAL A 567 -66.97 -31.09 13.63
CA VAL A 567 -68.35 -30.63 13.37
C VAL A 567 -69.17 -31.76 12.74
N TYR A 568 -68.60 -32.50 11.78
CA TYR A 568 -69.30 -33.61 11.09
C TYR A 568 -69.63 -34.78 12.04
N ASN A 569 -68.76 -35.07 13.00
CA ASN A 569 -68.91 -36.20 13.94
C ASN A 569 -69.73 -35.88 15.20
N ASN A 570 -70.37 -34.71 15.32
CA ASN A 570 -71.15 -34.35 16.51
C ASN A 570 -72.51 -33.66 16.19
N PRO A 571 -73.45 -34.35 15.52
CA PRO A 571 -74.77 -33.82 15.19
C PRO A 571 -75.78 -34.03 16.33
N GLU A 572 -75.84 -33.09 17.28
CA GLU A 572 -76.94 -32.99 18.27
C GLU A 572 -77.46 -31.53 18.32
N ASP A 573 -78.73 -31.38 18.70
CA ASP A 573 -79.50 -30.13 18.88
C ASP A 573 -79.75 -29.23 17.64
N GLU A 574 -80.62 -29.70 16.72
CA GLU A 574 -81.62 -28.82 16.09
C GLU A 574 -82.91 -29.60 15.72
N ASP A 575 -83.80 -29.82 16.71
CA ASP A 575 -85.14 -30.39 16.47
C ASP A 575 -86.20 -29.73 17.38
N THR A 576 -86.93 -28.73 16.86
CA THR A 576 -88.31 -28.40 17.26
C THR A 576 -88.94 -27.38 16.31
N ALA A 577 -89.97 -27.79 15.57
CA ALA A 577 -90.79 -26.89 14.75
C ALA A 577 -91.85 -26.14 15.58
N PRO A 578 -92.43 -25.06 15.02
CA PRO A 578 -93.87 -24.87 15.12
C PRO A 578 -94.55 -24.84 13.73
N THR A 579 -95.87 -25.10 13.72
CA THR A 579 -96.62 -25.48 12.51
C THR A 579 -97.70 -24.47 12.13
N GLU A 580 -97.74 -24.07 10.85
CA GLU A 580 -98.95 -23.62 10.14
C GLU A 580 -99.03 -24.38 8.80
N ARG A 581 -100.12 -25.11 8.47
CA ARG A 581 -101.42 -24.63 7.92
C ARG A 581 -101.25 -23.94 6.55
N THR A 582 -101.96 -24.26 5.46
CA THR A 582 -103.01 -25.29 5.11
C THR A 582 -103.23 -25.24 3.58
N ALA A 583 -103.82 -26.18 2.82
CA ALA A 583 -104.42 -27.53 2.99
C ALA A 583 -104.66 -28.18 1.59
N LEU A 584 -105.31 -29.37 1.55
CA LEU A 584 -106.08 -29.95 0.41
C LEU A 584 -105.26 -30.49 -0.80
N LEU A 585 -105.68 -31.54 -1.55
CA LEU A 585 -106.90 -32.39 -1.54
C LEU A 585 -106.58 -33.90 -1.60
N HIS A 586 -107.55 -34.70 -1.11
CA HIS A 586 -107.86 -36.12 -1.40
C HIS A 586 -106.79 -37.20 -1.18
#